data_AF-A0A2S0KSJ4-F1
#
_entry.id   AF-A0A2S0KSJ4-F1
#
_cell.length_a   1.000
_cell.length_b   1.000
_cell.length_c   1.000
_cell.angle_alpha   90.00
_cell.angle_beta   90.00
_cell.angle_gamma   90.00
#
_symmetry.space_group_name_H-M   'P 1'
#
loop_
_entity.id
_entity.type
_entity.pdbx_description
1 polymer ?
#
loop_
_entity_poly.entity_id
_entity_poly.type
_entity_poly.pdbx_seq_one_letter_code
_entity_poly.pdbx_strand_id
1 'polypeptide(L)'
;MSVTRTSPYDQCSTCAKKHIVKAWSLWNEFTYTEDNRDTISGQLRLAVDHLMYDHRDIALQARDLAILIEENRDAEIGDGWERLLSAIREVFNAEHPDAVARLQELEKEKS
;
A
#
# COMPACT_ATOMS: atom_id res chain seq x y z
N MET A 1 -22.30 8.30 18.26
CA MET A 1 -20.85 8.19 18.03
C MET A 1 -20.44 9.37 17.16
N SER A 2 -19.53 10.22 17.64
CA SER A 2 -18.93 11.27 16.81
C SER A 2 -18.08 10.58 15.75
N VAL A 3 -18.33 10.83 14.47
CA VAL A 3 -17.41 10.38 13.41
C VAL A 3 -16.16 11.25 13.54
N THR A 4 -15.14 10.75 14.23
CA THR A 4 -13.81 11.36 14.21
C THR A 4 -13.37 11.37 12.75
N ARG A 5 -13.19 12.55 12.16
CA ARG A 5 -12.72 12.65 10.77
C ARG A 5 -11.28 12.12 10.75
N THR A 6 -11.07 11.00 10.07
CA THR A 6 -9.73 10.50 9.81
C THR A 6 -8.95 11.55 9.03
N SER A 7 -7.83 12.00 9.58
CA SER A 7 -6.89 12.90 8.93
C SER A 7 -6.13 12.16 7.83
N PRO A 8 -5.75 12.83 6.73
CA PRO A 8 -4.79 12.29 5.77
C PRO A 8 -3.45 11.84 6.41
N TYR A 9 -3.09 12.44 7.55
CA TYR A 9 -1.85 12.13 8.28
C TYR A 9 -2.04 11.16 9.45
N ASP A 10 -3.24 10.62 9.65
CA ASP A 10 -3.43 9.57 10.66
C ASP A 10 -2.60 8.35 10.25
N GLN A 11 -1.72 7.91 11.15
CA GLN A 11 -0.87 6.76 10.92
C GLN A 11 -1.73 5.49 10.95
N CYS A 12 -2.01 4.93 9.78
CA CYS A 12 -3.05 3.92 9.62
C CYS A 12 -2.66 2.90 8.54
N SER A 13 -2.28 1.70 8.96
CA SER A 13 -1.92 0.61 8.04
C SER A 13 -3.06 0.21 7.11
N THR A 14 -4.31 0.30 7.54
CA THR A 14 -5.49 0.02 6.70
C THR A 14 -5.60 1.01 5.53
N CYS A 15 -5.45 2.31 5.81
CA CYS A 15 -5.47 3.32 4.76
C CYS A 15 -4.25 3.20 3.84
N ALA A 16 -3.06 3.01 4.40
CA ALA A 16 -1.83 2.81 3.64
C ALA A 16 -1.92 1.57 2.73
N LYS A 17 -2.37 0.42 3.25
CA LYS A 17 -2.58 -0.82 2.48
C LYS A 17 -3.57 -0.60 1.34
N LYS A 18 -4.68 0.09 1.59
CA LYS A 18 -5.67 0.43 0.54
C LYS A 18 -5.01 1.23 -0.59
N HIS A 19 -4.22 2.25 -0.26
CA HIS A 19 -3.53 3.08 -1.24
C HIS A 19 -2.48 2.28 -2.03
N ILE A 20 -1.62 1.50 -1.35
CA ILE A 20 -0.60 0.65 -1.98
C ILE A 20 -1.23 -0.41 -2.89
N VAL A 21 -2.31 -1.08 -2.45
CA VAL A 21 -2.99 -2.10 -3.26
C VAL A 21 -3.67 -1.46 -4.48
N LYS A 22 -4.28 -0.28 -4.34
CA LYS A 22 -4.85 0.43 -5.50
C LYS A 22 -3.76 0.80 -6.52
N ALA A 23 -2.61 1.27 -6.05
CA ALA A 23 -1.45 1.54 -6.89
C ALA A 23 -0.99 0.28 -7.63
N TRP A 24 -0.84 -0.84 -6.91
CA TRP A 24 -0.47 -2.13 -7.49
C TRP A 24 -1.48 -2.65 -8.54
N SER A 25 -2.78 -2.49 -8.28
CA SER A 25 -3.81 -2.90 -9.25
C SER A 25 -3.71 -2.11 -10.56
N LEU A 26 -3.46 -0.80 -10.49
CA LEU A 26 -3.28 0.05 -11.67
C LEU A 26 -1.98 -0.26 -12.41
N TRP A 27 -0.92 -0.62 -11.69
CA TRP A 27 0.34 -1.06 -12.29
C TRP A 27 0.18 -2.32 -13.15
N ASN A 28 -0.71 -3.24 -12.74
CA ASN A 28 -0.97 -4.50 -13.45
C ASN A 28 -2.21 -4.42 -14.37
N GLU A 29 -2.78 -3.23 -14.57
CA GLU A 29 -3.90 -3.07 -15.47
C GLU A 29 -3.45 -3.33 -16.92
N PHE A 30 -4.27 -4.06 -17.69
CA PHE A 30 -3.97 -4.45 -19.07
C PHE A 30 -3.63 -3.26 -19.98
N THR A 31 -4.10 -2.07 -19.63
CA THR A 31 -3.85 -0.81 -20.34
C THR A 31 -3.06 0.17 -19.48
N TYR A 32 -1.95 -0.27 -18.88
CA TYR A 32 -1.06 0.64 -18.15
C TYR A 32 -0.61 1.80 -19.05
N THR A 33 -1.14 3.00 -18.81
CA THR A 33 -0.86 4.24 -19.57
C THR A 33 -0.27 5.33 -18.67
N GLU A 34 0.04 6.49 -19.24
CA GLU A 34 0.52 7.66 -18.49
C GLU A 34 -0.48 8.10 -17.39
N ASP A 35 -1.78 8.06 -17.64
CA ASP A 35 -2.80 8.39 -16.62
C ASP A 35 -2.74 7.44 -15.40
N ASN A 36 -2.32 6.18 -15.62
CA ASN A 36 -2.07 5.25 -14.53
C ASN A 36 -0.86 5.69 -13.70
N ARG A 37 0.21 6.23 -14.30
CA ARG A 37 1.43 6.68 -13.59
C ARG A 37 1.11 7.77 -12.58
N ASP A 38 0.37 8.79 -12.99
CA ASP A 38 -0.03 9.89 -12.13
C ASP A 38 -0.88 9.39 -10.95
N THR A 39 -1.84 8.51 -11.25
CA THR A 39 -2.68 7.93 -10.21
C THR A 39 -1.86 7.06 -9.26
N ILE A 40 -0.96 6.20 -9.77
CA ILE A 40 -0.12 5.31 -8.97
C ILE A 40 0.81 6.11 -8.04
N SER A 41 1.54 7.08 -8.58
CA SER A 41 2.48 7.88 -7.80
C SER A 41 1.73 8.69 -6.73
N GLY A 42 0.54 9.19 -7.04
CA GLY A 42 -0.35 9.84 -6.07
C GLY A 42 -0.83 8.90 -4.97
N GLN A 43 -1.27 7.69 -5.31
CA GLN A 43 -1.66 6.68 -4.31
C GLN A 43 -0.49 6.32 -3.39
N LEU A 44 0.72 6.12 -3.94
CA LEU A 44 1.91 5.83 -3.15
C LEU A 44 2.25 6.99 -2.20
N ARG A 45 2.13 8.24 -2.64
CA ARG A 45 2.33 9.43 -1.77
C ARG A 45 1.30 9.52 -0.63
N LEU A 46 0.03 9.18 -0.89
CA LEU A 46 -0.96 9.07 0.19
C LEU A 46 -0.62 7.96 1.18
N ALA A 47 -0.04 6.85 0.72
CA ALA A 47 0.45 5.82 1.64
C ALA A 47 1.62 6.33 2.51
N VAL A 48 2.50 7.18 1.97
CA VAL A 48 3.57 7.84 2.75
C VAL A 48 2.98 8.64 3.91
N ASP A 49 1.95 9.45 3.68
CA ASP A 49 1.32 10.26 4.73
C ASP A 49 0.77 9.41 5.89
N HIS A 50 0.28 8.21 5.57
CA HIS A 50 -0.25 7.24 6.54
C HIS A 50 0.83 6.39 7.25
N LEU A 51 2.09 6.50 6.86
CA LEU A 51 3.18 5.63 7.36
C LEU A 51 4.40 6.43 7.89
N MET A 52 4.54 7.70 7.54
CA MET A 52 5.79 8.45 7.70
C MET A 52 6.30 8.63 9.13
N TYR A 53 5.44 8.49 10.15
CA TYR A 53 5.85 8.57 11.56
C TYR A 53 6.03 7.19 12.19
N ASP A 54 5.11 6.26 11.96
CA ASP A 54 5.10 4.97 12.68
C ASP A 54 5.84 3.86 11.92
N HIS A 55 5.88 3.95 10.58
CA HIS A 55 6.39 2.92 9.67
C HIS A 55 7.26 3.55 8.57
N ARG A 56 8.22 4.38 9.00
CA ARG A 56 9.02 5.24 8.11
C ARG A 56 9.78 4.49 7.02
N ASP A 57 10.27 3.29 7.29
CA ASP A 57 10.97 2.45 6.32
C ASP A 57 10.05 2.04 5.16
N ILE A 58 8.79 1.69 5.46
CA ILE A 58 7.77 1.37 4.45
C ILE A 58 7.36 2.63 3.68
N ALA A 59 7.24 3.77 4.39
CA ALA A 59 6.98 5.07 3.76
C ALA A 59 8.07 5.43 2.73
N LEU A 60 9.36 5.19 3.04
CA LEU A 60 10.45 5.41 2.11
C LEU A 60 10.38 4.50 0.89
N GLN A 61 10.05 3.21 1.08
CA GLN A 61 9.83 2.29 -0.04
C GLN A 61 8.72 2.76 -0.97
N ALA A 62 7.59 3.21 -0.42
CA ALA A 62 6.47 3.75 -1.21
C ALA A 62 6.88 5.04 -1.96
N ARG A 63 7.61 5.94 -1.30
CA ARG A 63 8.11 7.19 -1.90
C ARG A 63 9.07 6.91 -3.06
N ASP A 64 10.03 6.01 -2.87
CA ASP A 64 11.04 5.72 -3.89
C ASP A 64 10.39 5.08 -5.11
N LEU A 65 9.43 4.18 -4.90
CA LEU A 65 8.63 3.60 -5.97
C LEU A 65 7.80 4.65 -6.72
N ALA A 66 7.21 5.62 -6.00
CA ALA A 66 6.47 6.73 -6.62
C ALA A 66 7.36 7.56 -7.55
N ILE A 67 8.60 7.86 -7.11
CA ILE A 67 9.59 8.62 -7.90
C ILE A 67 9.97 7.83 -9.16
N LEU A 68 10.29 6.54 -9.04
CA LEU A 68 10.65 5.72 -10.20
C LEU A 68 9.53 5.69 -11.25
N ILE A 69 8.28 5.59 -10.82
CA ILE A 69 7.12 5.52 -11.73
C ILE A 69 6.83 6.87 -12.41
N GLU A 70 6.97 7.97 -11.67
CA GLU A 70 6.83 9.34 -12.18
C GLU A 70 7.93 9.70 -13.19
N GLU A 71 9.16 9.22 -12.95
CA GLU A 71 10.30 9.42 -13.84
C GLU A 71 10.37 8.42 -15.00
N ASN A 72 9.37 7.55 -15.17
CA ASN A 72 9.34 6.50 -16.20
C ASN A 72 10.52 5.51 -16.12
N ARG A 73 11.03 5.26 -14.91
CA ARG A 73 12.18 4.38 -14.62
C ARG A 73 11.75 2.98 -14.19
N ASP A 74 10.77 2.43 -14.88
CA ASP A 74 10.14 1.14 -14.54
C ASP A 74 11.15 -0.02 -14.45
N ALA A 75 12.17 0.00 -15.31
CA ALA A 75 13.23 -1.01 -15.34
C ALA A 75 14.07 -1.04 -14.05
N GLU A 76 14.07 0.04 -13.27
CA GLU A 76 14.83 0.17 -12.03
C GLU A 76 14.02 -0.24 -10.79
N ILE A 77 12.73 -0.56 -10.94
CA ILE A 77 11.86 -0.95 -9.84
C ILE A 77 12.32 -2.27 -9.20
N GLY A 78 12.84 -3.21 -10.00
CA GLY A 78 13.29 -4.52 -9.51
C GLY A 78 12.23 -5.23 -8.69
N ASP A 79 12.57 -5.57 -7.45
CA ASP A 79 11.69 -6.22 -6.45
C ASP A 79 10.88 -5.22 -5.60
N GLY A 80 10.89 -3.93 -5.94
CA GLY A 80 10.32 -2.85 -5.11
C GLY A 80 8.83 -3.05 -4.79
N TRP A 81 8.05 -3.51 -5.77
CA TRP A 81 6.64 -3.86 -5.55
C TRP A 81 6.45 -5.02 -4.58
N GLU A 82 7.24 -6.08 -4.71
CA GLU A 82 7.18 -7.25 -3.84
C GLU A 82 7.51 -6.87 -2.39
N ARG A 83 8.61 -6.13 -2.19
CA ARG A 83 9.04 -5.64 -0.88
C ARG A 83 7.97 -4.77 -0.22
N LEU A 84 7.44 -3.78 -0.95
CA LEU A 84 6.43 -2.87 -0.42
C LEU A 84 5.14 -3.60 -0.05
N LEU A 85 4.66 -4.51 -0.92
CA LEU A 85 3.44 -5.29 -0.68
C LEU A 85 3.60 -6.25 0.49
N SER A 86 4.77 -6.88 0.64
CA SER A 86 5.06 -7.76 1.76
C SER A 86 5.07 -6.99 3.08
N ALA A 87 5.82 -5.89 3.15
CA ALA A 87 5.96 -5.08 4.35
C ALA A 87 4.61 -4.52 4.84
N ILE A 88 3.79 -3.96 3.94
CA ILE A 88 2.49 -3.42 4.35
C ILE A 88 1.50 -4.52 4.78
N ARG A 89 1.60 -5.73 4.21
CA ARG A 89 0.77 -6.87 4.65
C ARG A 89 1.15 -7.32 6.05
N GLU A 90 2.44 -7.38 6.35
CA GLU A 90 2.94 -7.76 7.67
C GLU A 90 2.43 -6.78 8.73
N VAL A 91 2.63 -5.48 8.54
CA VAL A 91 2.17 -4.43 9.47
C VAL A 91 0.65 -4.47 9.63
N PHE A 92 -0.10 -4.53 8.52
CA PHE A 92 -1.55 -4.61 8.59
C PHE A 92 -2.02 -5.84 9.38
N ASN A 93 -1.43 -7.01 9.14
CA ASN A 93 -1.81 -8.24 9.83
C ASN A 93 -1.46 -8.20 11.32
N ALA A 94 -0.32 -7.62 11.68
CA ALA A 94 0.09 -7.44 13.07
C ALA A 94 -0.86 -6.50 13.85
N GLU A 95 -1.37 -5.46 13.19
CA GLU A 95 -2.35 -4.53 13.77
C GLU A 95 -3.79 -5.07 13.76
N HIS A 96 -4.09 -6.10 12.96
CA HIS A 96 -5.43 -6.70 12.80
C HIS A 96 -5.40 -8.22 13.01
N PRO A 97 -5.02 -8.72 14.21
CA PRO A 97 -4.88 -10.15 14.48
C PRO A 97 -6.21 -10.92 14.41
N ASP A 98 -7.33 -10.24 14.67
CA ASP A 98 -8.68 -10.78 14.55
C ASP A 98 -9.05 -11.09 13.09
N ALA A 99 -8.69 -10.20 12.15
CA ALA A 99 -8.88 -10.42 10.73
C ALA A 99 -8.06 -11.61 10.22
N VAL A 100 -6.83 -11.77 10.73
CA VAL A 100 -5.98 -12.93 10.42
C VAL A 100 -6.58 -14.23 10.94
N ALA A 101 -7.04 -14.24 12.19
CA ALA A 101 -7.70 -15.41 12.78
C ALA A 101 -8.94 -15.82 11.98
N ARG A 102 -9.77 -14.83 11.58
CA ARG A 102 -10.95 -15.11 10.76
C ARG A 102 -10.60 -15.68 9.39
N LEU A 103 -9.52 -15.20 8.76
CA LEU A 103 -9.06 -15.76 7.49
C LEU A 103 -8.67 -17.23 7.64
N GLN A 104 -7.95 -17.59 8.70
CA GLN A 104 -7.54 -18.98 8.96
C GLN A 104 -8.73 -19.91 9.21
N GLU A 105 -9.79 -19.42 9.86
CA GLU A 105 -11.05 -20.18 10.01
C GLU A 105 -11.71 -20.43 8.66
N LEU A 106 -11.84 -19.38 7.83
CA LEU A 106 -12.43 -19.48 6.50
C LEU A 106 -11.65 -20.42 5.57
N GLU A 107 -10.34 -20.51 5.72
CA GLU A 107 -9.51 -21.46 4.96
C GLU A 107 -9.77 -22.90 5.38
N LYS A 108 -9.98 -23.17 6.66
CA LYS A 108 -10.36 -24.50 7.16
C LYS A 108 -11.77 -24.90 6.71
N GLU A 109 -12.70 -23.95 6.62
CA GLU A 109 -14.07 -24.20 6.14
C GLU A 109 -14.14 -24.59 4.65
N LYS A 110 -13.08 -24.30 3.87
CA LYS A 110 -12.99 -24.64 2.43
C LYS A 110 -12.29 -25.98 2.15
N SER A 111 -11.66 -26.58 3.16
CA SER A 111 -10.95 -27.86 3.07
C SER A 111 -11.86 -29.03 3.38
#